data_AF-A0A2A5HV97-F1
#
_entry.id   AF-A0A2A5HV97-F1
#
_cell.length_a   1.000
_cell.length_b   1.000
_cell.length_c   1.000
_cell.angle_alpha   90.00
_cell.angle_beta   90.00
_cell.angle_gamma   90.00
#
_symmetry.space_group_name_H-M   'P 1'
#
loop_
_entity.id
_entity.type
_entity.pdbx_description
1 polymer ?
#
loop_
_entity_poly.entity_id
_entity_poly.type
_entity_poly.pdbx_seq_one_letter_code
_entity_poly.pdbx_strand_id
1 'polypeptide(L)'
;MNVLLVDDHSLYREALEMLIMQISEVEEIYHAESGNEAIEAVKNHPEIALVLLDYNLDDGLGVDVLLRLRARYPDLRIAMLSADIQPDIILQCINSGADGYIFKRMKSHEINHAVEQILAGETFIPEGALDKEALLKAARKKVGVPGTSNVEQLAAVARHIVLEQDLSIRAHDVEETPGGMVSAFNSLLDQLHDNQKQLKEMAFCDELTGLYNRRYFLEQLENAYSRQVHKGLGFTLVYIDLDFFKQVNDTHGHHVGDELLREVAVRIKHVARDTDVTSRLGGDEFTMIVNGITSAPAAKTYLERLLGKLNEPLNINDISIKPSASIGAALSGQCPDIEQLMKLADTALYMVKNRGRNGVHVMAVGDGASALNGLTQ
;
A
#
# COMPACT_ATOMS: atom_id res chain seq x y z
N MET A 1 18.93 -8.50 -34.55
CA MET A 1 17.70 -8.19 -33.77
C MET A 1 18.07 -7.91 -32.32
N ASN A 2 17.39 -6.97 -31.69
CA ASN A 2 17.70 -6.54 -30.33
C ASN A 2 16.75 -7.19 -29.33
N VAL A 3 17.29 -7.70 -28.23
CA VAL A 3 16.54 -8.43 -27.20
C VAL A 3 16.63 -7.68 -25.88
N LEU A 4 15.53 -7.60 -25.14
CA LEU A 4 15.50 -7.08 -23.77
C LEU A 4 15.34 -8.24 -22.78
N LEU A 5 16.29 -8.38 -21.86
CA LEU A 5 16.21 -9.30 -20.72
C LEU A 5 15.71 -8.57 -19.49
N VAL A 6 14.56 -8.99 -18.98
CA VAL A 6 13.93 -8.43 -17.78
C VAL A 6 13.92 -9.48 -16.68
N ASP A 7 14.80 -9.33 -15.71
CA ASP A 7 14.95 -10.27 -14.58
C ASP A 7 15.70 -9.53 -13.46
N ASP A 8 15.19 -9.57 -12.23
CA ASP A 8 15.79 -8.96 -11.04
C ASP A 8 17.05 -9.73 -10.59
N HIS A 9 17.20 -10.99 -10.99
CA HIS A 9 18.31 -11.84 -10.59
C HIS A 9 19.50 -11.71 -11.55
N SER A 10 20.43 -10.81 -11.23
CA SER A 10 21.62 -10.47 -12.02
C SER A 10 22.41 -11.68 -12.57
N LEU A 11 22.72 -12.67 -11.74
CA LEU A 11 23.44 -13.89 -12.15
C LEU A 11 22.70 -14.72 -13.21
N TYR A 12 21.36 -14.73 -13.15
CA TYR A 12 20.56 -15.49 -14.12
C TYR A 12 20.50 -14.72 -15.44
N ARG A 13 20.34 -13.40 -15.35
CA ARG A 13 20.36 -12.48 -16.49
C ARG A 13 21.68 -12.56 -17.27
N GLU A 14 22.82 -12.54 -16.59
CA GLU A 14 24.14 -12.73 -17.21
C GLU A 14 24.28 -14.11 -17.87
N ALA A 15 23.85 -15.17 -17.19
CA ALA A 15 23.91 -16.51 -17.75
C ALA A 15 23.03 -16.66 -19.01
N LEU A 16 21.85 -16.05 -19.01
CA LEU A 16 20.92 -16.06 -20.12
C LEU A 16 21.43 -15.21 -21.30
N GLU A 17 22.04 -14.07 -21.03
CA GLU A 17 22.71 -13.23 -22.03
C GLU A 17 23.79 -14.02 -22.78
N MET A 18 24.65 -14.73 -22.04
CA MET A 18 25.71 -15.56 -22.65
C MET A 18 25.16 -16.66 -23.57
N LEU A 19 23.95 -17.17 -23.30
CA LEU A 19 23.30 -18.18 -24.14
C LEU A 19 22.69 -17.55 -25.39
N ILE A 20 21.97 -16.44 -25.22
CA ILE A 20 21.24 -15.78 -26.30
C ILE A 20 22.18 -15.10 -27.29
N MET A 21 23.32 -14.58 -26.84
CA MET A 21 24.35 -14.04 -27.74
C MET A 21 24.97 -15.09 -28.67
N GLN A 22 24.72 -16.39 -28.45
CA GLN A 22 25.14 -17.44 -29.38
C GLN A 22 24.21 -17.56 -30.59
N ILE A 23 23.02 -16.96 -30.54
CA ILE A 23 22.05 -16.94 -31.62
C ILE A 23 22.47 -15.87 -32.63
N SER A 24 22.72 -16.27 -33.87
CA SER A 24 23.27 -15.39 -34.91
C SER A 24 22.41 -14.17 -35.24
N GLU A 25 21.11 -14.25 -34.97
CA GLU A 25 20.09 -13.25 -35.22
C GLU A 25 20.06 -12.17 -34.15
N VAL A 26 20.71 -12.38 -33.00
CA VAL A 26 20.77 -11.42 -31.89
C VAL A 26 22.01 -10.55 -32.05
N GLU A 27 21.79 -9.23 -32.15
CA GLU A 27 22.86 -8.25 -32.34
C GLU A 27 23.24 -7.56 -31.03
N GLU A 28 22.24 -7.27 -30.20
CA GLU A 28 22.41 -6.53 -28.95
C GLU A 28 21.40 -7.00 -27.91
N ILE A 29 21.84 -7.02 -26.65
CA ILE A 29 21.00 -7.36 -25.50
C ILE A 29 20.94 -6.17 -24.55
N TYR A 30 19.71 -5.78 -24.23
CA TYR A 30 19.38 -4.77 -23.24
C TYR A 30 18.96 -5.45 -21.95
N HIS A 31 19.08 -4.75 -20.82
CA HIS A 31 18.72 -5.28 -19.51
C HIS A 31 17.77 -4.35 -18.77
N ALA A 32 16.86 -4.95 -18.01
CA ALA A 32 16.04 -4.30 -17.01
C ALA A 32 15.95 -5.21 -15.77
N GLU A 33 15.96 -4.61 -14.58
CA GLU A 33 15.84 -5.34 -13.31
C GLU A 33 14.41 -5.34 -12.77
N SER A 34 13.53 -4.54 -13.39
CA SER A 34 12.14 -4.37 -12.97
C SER A 34 11.19 -4.23 -14.15
N GLY A 35 9.90 -4.43 -13.90
CA GLY A 35 8.84 -4.26 -14.89
C GLY A 35 8.71 -2.82 -15.39
N ASN A 36 8.92 -1.85 -14.49
CA ASN A 36 8.92 -0.43 -14.86
C ASN A 36 10.11 -0.07 -15.77
N GLU A 37 11.32 -0.55 -15.44
CA GLU A 37 12.49 -0.39 -16.30
C GLU A 37 12.29 -1.04 -17.67
N ALA A 38 11.62 -2.19 -17.73
CA ALA A 38 11.33 -2.85 -19.01
C ALA A 38 10.46 -1.98 -19.92
N ILE A 39 9.42 -1.35 -19.38
CA ILE A 39 8.53 -0.45 -20.14
C ILE A 39 9.29 0.78 -20.63
N GLU A 40 10.17 1.35 -19.79
CA GLU A 40 11.00 2.48 -20.19
C GLU A 40 12.04 2.09 -21.25
N ALA A 41 12.68 0.92 -21.12
CA ALA A 41 13.63 0.40 -22.09
C ALA A 41 13.00 0.24 -23.47
N VAL A 42 11.84 -0.44 -23.57
CA VAL A 42 11.12 -0.60 -24.85
C VAL A 42 10.70 0.75 -25.44
N LYS A 43 10.32 1.72 -24.60
CA LYS A 43 9.97 3.06 -25.05
C LYS A 43 11.18 3.82 -25.61
N ASN A 44 12.34 3.67 -25.00
CA ASN A 44 13.57 4.37 -25.39
C ASN A 44 14.30 3.68 -26.56
N HIS A 45 14.08 2.38 -26.73
CA HIS A 45 14.71 1.51 -27.71
C HIS A 45 13.66 0.78 -28.55
N PRO A 46 12.98 1.47 -29.48
CA PRO A 46 11.93 0.89 -30.33
C PRO A 46 12.44 -0.21 -31.28
N GLU A 47 13.76 -0.34 -31.44
CA GLU A 47 14.44 -1.41 -32.17
C GLU A 47 14.43 -2.77 -31.47
N ILE A 48 14.05 -2.82 -30.18
CA ILE A 48 13.88 -4.07 -29.44
C ILE A 48 12.78 -4.89 -30.13
N ALA A 49 13.16 -6.09 -30.60
CA ALA A 49 12.27 -7.00 -31.32
C ALA A 49 11.63 -8.05 -30.39
N LEU A 50 12.29 -8.38 -29.29
CA LEU A 50 11.86 -9.39 -28.34
C LEU A 50 12.15 -8.96 -26.89
N VAL A 51 11.17 -9.17 -26.02
CA VAL A 51 11.32 -9.07 -24.57
C VAL A 51 11.24 -10.46 -23.97
N LEU A 52 12.28 -10.85 -23.23
CA LEU A 52 12.27 -12.03 -22.37
C LEU A 52 12.04 -11.56 -20.94
N LEU A 53 10.88 -11.91 -20.40
CA LEU A 53 10.30 -11.28 -19.23
C LEU A 53 10.13 -12.29 -18.11
N ASP A 54 10.83 -12.11 -16.99
CA ASP A 54 10.62 -12.93 -15.82
C ASP A 54 9.19 -12.80 -15.30
N TYR A 55 8.62 -13.92 -14.86
CA TYR A 55 7.28 -13.99 -14.32
C TYR A 55 7.19 -13.36 -12.94
N ASN A 56 8.23 -13.47 -12.11
CA ASN A 56 8.30 -12.84 -10.80
C ASN A 56 9.37 -11.77 -10.83
N LEU A 57 8.99 -10.50 -10.68
CA LEU A 57 9.91 -9.38 -10.55
C LEU A 57 9.73 -8.76 -9.16
N ASP A 58 10.75 -8.07 -8.66
CA ASP A 58 10.70 -7.39 -7.37
C ASP A 58 9.57 -6.34 -7.28
N ASP A 59 9.17 -5.76 -8.42
CA ASP A 59 8.11 -4.75 -8.52
C ASP A 59 6.75 -5.29 -8.99
N GLY A 60 6.59 -6.62 -9.12
CA GLY A 60 5.30 -7.25 -9.44
C GLY A 60 5.38 -8.51 -10.29
N LEU A 61 4.25 -8.97 -10.82
CA LEU A 61 4.20 -10.11 -11.73
C LEU A 61 4.49 -9.68 -13.17
N GLY A 62 5.33 -10.44 -13.88
CA GLY A 62 5.64 -10.20 -15.29
C GLY A 62 4.43 -10.25 -16.21
N VAL A 63 3.35 -10.96 -15.84
CA VAL A 63 2.11 -10.99 -16.64
C VAL A 63 1.47 -9.60 -16.76
N ASP A 64 1.64 -8.73 -15.77
CA ASP A 64 1.10 -7.37 -15.79
C ASP A 64 1.92 -6.47 -16.73
N VAL A 65 3.25 -6.66 -16.73
CA VAL A 65 4.17 -5.99 -17.66
C VAL A 65 3.88 -6.44 -19.10
N LEU A 66 3.64 -7.74 -19.33
CA LEU A 66 3.20 -8.29 -20.62
C LEU A 66 1.94 -7.59 -21.11
N LEU A 67 0.90 -7.46 -20.29
CA LEU A 67 -0.36 -6.81 -20.68
C LEU A 67 -0.14 -5.34 -21.08
N ARG A 68 0.67 -4.61 -20.32
CA ARG A 68 0.99 -3.20 -20.60
C ARG A 68 1.79 -3.03 -21.90
N LEU A 69 2.81 -3.87 -22.10
CA LEU A 69 3.61 -3.86 -23.31
C LEU A 69 2.77 -4.24 -24.52
N ARG A 70 1.95 -5.30 -24.44
CA ARG A 70 1.09 -5.75 -25.54
C ARG A 70 0.03 -4.71 -25.93
N ALA A 71 -0.53 -3.98 -24.96
CA ALA A 71 -1.50 -2.93 -25.22
C ALA A 71 -0.91 -1.76 -26.02
N ARG A 72 0.37 -1.45 -25.80
CA ARG A 72 1.05 -0.30 -26.42
C ARG A 72 1.88 -0.67 -27.66
N TYR A 73 2.39 -1.88 -27.70
CA TYR A 73 3.25 -2.43 -28.75
C TYR A 73 2.70 -3.79 -29.20
N PRO A 74 1.61 -3.81 -30.00
CA PRO A 74 0.93 -5.05 -30.36
C PRO A 74 1.81 -6.06 -31.12
N ASP A 75 2.80 -5.57 -31.87
CA ASP A 75 3.69 -6.38 -32.70
C ASP A 75 4.98 -6.82 -32.00
N LEU A 76 5.29 -6.26 -30.82
CA LEU A 76 6.48 -6.59 -30.05
C LEU A 76 6.42 -8.06 -29.59
N ARG A 77 7.49 -8.84 -29.80
CA ARG A 77 7.50 -10.22 -29.32
C ARG A 77 7.79 -10.25 -27.82
N ILE A 78 7.00 -11.01 -27.07
CA ILE A 78 7.17 -11.10 -25.61
C ILE A 78 7.10 -12.56 -25.20
N ALA A 79 8.15 -13.06 -24.56
CA ALA A 79 8.20 -14.41 -23.99
C ALA A 79 8.35 -14.35 -22.47
N MET A 80 7.58 -15.18 -21.77
CA MET A 80 7.66 -15.30 -20.32
C MET A 80 8.77 -16.28 -19.93
N LEU A 81 9.62 -15.90 -18.98
CA LEU A 81 10.59 -16.75 -18.30
C LEU A 81 10.02 -17.13 -16.93
N SER A 82 9.99 -18.41 -16.56
CA SER A 82 9.50 -18.80 -15.24
C SER A 82 10.09 -20.12 -14.76
N ALA A 83 10.17 -20.29 -13.44
CA ALA A 83 10.44 -21.61 -12.84
C ALA A 83 9.16 -22.46 -12.71
N ASP A 84 7.99 -21.87 -12.90
CA ASP A 84 6.69 -22.52 -12.74
C ASP A 84 6.27 -23.27 -14.01
N ILE A 85 5.84 -24.50 -13.82
CA ILE A 85 5.42 -25.46 -14.85
C ILE A 85 3.92 -25.73 -14.82
N GLN A 86 3.15 -25.02 -14.00
CA GLN A 86 1.71 -25.21 -13.88
C GLN A 86 0.98 -24.81 -15.17
N PRO A 87 0.14 -25.70 -15.74
CA PRO A 87 -0.60 -25.44 -16.97
C PRO A 87 -1.43 -24.15 -16.96
N ASP A 88 -2.03 -23.81 -15.82
CA ASP A 88 -2.90 -22.63 -15.68
C ASP A 88 -2.15 -21.31 -15.87
N ILE A 89 -0.92 -21.22 -15.35
CA ILE A 89 -0.07 -20.03 -15.47
C ILE A 89 0.40 -19.86 -16.91
N ILE A 90 0.80 -20.96 -17.55
CA ILE A 90 1.21 -20.96 -18.96
C ILE A 90 0.05 -20.51 -19.85
N LEU A 91 -1.15 -21.06 -19.63
CA LEU A 91 -2.36 -20.66 -20.34
C LEU A 91 -2.71 -19.21 -20.10
N GLN A 92 -2.58 -18.71 -18.88
CA GLN A 92 -2.81 -17.30 -18.56
C GLN A 92 -1.88 -16.40 -19.38
N CYS A 93 -0.59 -16.70 -19.42
CA CYS A 93 0.40 -15.91 -20.14
C CYS A 93 0.12 -15.90 -21.66
N ILE A 94 -0.11 -17.08 -22.25
CA ILE A 94 -0.40 -17.20 -23.69
C ILE A 94 -1.70 -16.50 -24.06
N ASN A 95 -2.76 -16.66 -23.26
CA ASN A 95 -4.04 -15.98 -23.49
C ASN A 95 -3.99 -14.47 -23.27
N SER A 96 -2.99 -13.98 -22.53
CA SER A 96 -2.70 -12.56 -22.33
C SER A 96 -1.83 -11.96 -23.44
N GLY A 97 -1.48 -12.78 -24.44
CA GLY A 97 -0.74 -12.36 -25.62
C GLY A 97 0.76 -12.63 -25.57
N ALA A 98 1.24 -13.53 -24.70
CA ALA A 98 2.63 -13.99 -24.81
C ALA A 98 2.86 -14.75 -26.13
N ASP A 99 4.01 -14.52 -26.73
CA ASP A 99 4.50 -15.26 -27.89
C ASP A 99 5.30 -16.50 -27.48
N GLY A 100 5.73 -16.58 -26.23
CA GLY A 100 6.22 -17.84 -25.72
C GLY A 100 6.27 -17.94 -24.22
N TYR A 101 6.50 -19.15 -23.75
CA TYR A 101 6.78 -19.46 -22.35
C TYR A 101 8.00 -20.35 -22.27
N ILE A 102 9.00 -19.98 -21.50
CA ILE A 102 10.29 -20.65 -21.39
C ILE A 102 10.54 -20.98 -19.92
N PHE A 103 10.86 -22.23 -19.62
CA PHE A 103 11.22 -22.62 -18.26
C PHE A 103 12.69 -22.29 -17.96
N LYS A 104 12.97 -21.64 -16.83
CA LYS A 104 14.33 -21.27 -16.44
C LYS A 104 15.30 -22.46 -16.31
N ARG A 105 14.77 -23.69 -16.15
CA ARG A 105 15.52 -24.95 -15.99
C ARG A 105 15.68 -25.78 -17.28
N MET A 106 15.28 -25.23 -18.43
CA MET A 106 15.50 -25.88 -19.73
C MET A 106 16.99 -25.95 -20.07
N LYS A 107 17.34 -26.89 -20.95
CA LYS A 107 18.71 -27.00 -21.45
C LYS A 107 19.00 -25.85 -22.41
N SER A 108 20.26 -25.44 -22.50
CA SER A 108 20.70 -24.30 -23.32
C SER A 108 20.21 -24.35 -24.78
N HIS A 109 20.25 -25.53 -25.42
CA HIS A 109 19.79 -25.67 -26.80
C HIS A 109 18.26 -25.53 -26.94
N GLU A 110 17.49 -25.88 -25.91
CA GLU A 110 16.03 -25.73 -25.91
C GLU A 110 15.64 -24.26 -25.75
N ILE A 111 16.38 -23.50 -24.93
CA ILE A 111 16.18 -22.04 -24.78
C ILE A 111 16.51 -21.33 -26.09
N ASN A 112 17.64 -21.65 -26.73
CA ASN A 112 18.01 -21.03 -28.00
C ASN A 112 16.97 -21.32 -29.09
N HIS A 113 16.53 -22.58 -29.19
CA HIS A 113 15.47 -22.96 -30.12
C HIS A 113 14.15 -22.22 -29.86
N ALA A 114 13.75 -22.06 -28.60
CA ALA A 114 12.56 -21.30 -28.23
C ALA A 114 12.64 -19.84 -28.69
N VAL A 115 13.79 -19.19 -28.45
CA VAL A 115 14.02 -17.80 -28.85
C VAL A 115 13.99 -17.66 -30.37
N GLU A 116 14.65 -18.55 -31.12
CA GLU A 116 14.63 -18.57 -32.58
C GLU A 116 13.20 -18.70 -33.14
N GLN A 117 12.38 -19.61 -32.58
CA GLN A 117 10.99 -19.78 -33.01
C GLN A 117 10.14 -18.54 -32.76
N ILE A 118 10.28 -17.91 -31.59
CA ILE A 118 9.53 -16.71 -31.24
C ILE A 118 9.93 -15.55 -32.15
N LEU A 119 11.22 -15.39 -32.45
CA LEU A 119 11.72 -14.37 -33.39
C LEU A 119 11.25 -14.64 -34.82
N ALA A 120 11.14 -15.91 -35.23
CA ALA A 120 10.55 -16.32 -36.52
C ALA A 120 9.02 -16.08 -36.57
N GLY A 121 8.43 -15.69 -35.44
CA GLY A 121 7.03 -15.30 -35.31
C GLY A 121 6.10 -16.41 -34.87
N GLU A 122 6.64 -17.58 -34.51
CA GLU A 122 5.91 -18.72 -33.99
C GLU A 122 5.61 -18.54 -32.49
N THR A 123 4.64 -19.30 -31.98
CA THR A 123 4.37 -19.35 -30.53
C THR A 123 5.09 -20.53 -29.92
N PHE A 124 5.97 -20.29 -28.95
CA PHE A 124 6.69 -21.37 -28.26
C PHE A 124 6.04 -21.73 -26.92
N ILE A 125 5.72 -23.01 -26.74
CA ILE A 125 5.27 -23.56 -25.45
C ILE A 125 6.07 -24.85 -25.24
N PRO A 126 6.66 -25.10 -24.05
CA PRO A 126 7.48 -26.28 -23.83
C PRO A 126 6.67 -27.56 -24.03
N GLU A 127 7.28 -28.59 -24.64
CA GLU A 127 6.61 -29.86 -24.88
C GLU A 127 6.12 -30.49 -23.56
N GLY A 128 4.88 -31.02 -23.59
CA GLY A 128 4.26 -31.64 -22.42
C GLY A 128 3.74 -30.66 -21.36
N ALA A 129 3.93 -29.35 -21.54
CA ALA A 129 3.44 -28.35 -20.59
C ALA A 129 1.92 -28.13 -20.65
N LEU A 130 1.30 -28.39 -21.81
CA LEU A 130 -0.14 -28.30 -22.02
C LEU A 130 -0.64 -29.53 -22.78
N ASP A 131 -1.86 -29.95 -22.50
CA ASP A 131 -2.53 -30.96 -23.31
C ASP A 131 -2.97 -30.40 -24.68
N LYS A 132 -3.33 -31.30 -25.61
CA LYS A 132 -3.73 -30.92 -26.97
C LYS A 132 -5.00 -30.05 -27.01
N GLU A 133 -5.89 -30.19 -26.02
CA GLU A 133 -7.15 -29.43 -25.97
C GLU A 133 -6.89 -27.97 -25.56
N ALA A 134 -6.02 -27.78 -24.56
CA ALA A 134 -5.53 -26.48 -24.11
C ALA A 134 -4.79 -25.71 -25.21
N LEU A 135 -3.93 -26.40 -25.98
CA LEU A 135 -3.23 -25.83 -27.15
C LEU A 135 -4.21 -25.36 -28.24
N LEU A 136 -5.22 -26.16 -28.56
CA LEU A 136 -6.27 -25.79 -29.54
C LEU A 136 -7.08 -24.58 -29.07
N LYS A 137 -7.35 -24.48 -27.77
CA LYS A 137 -8.07 -23.35 -27.16
C LYS A 137 -7.26 -22.05 -27.23
N ALA A 138 -5.95 -22.12 -26.96
CA ALA A 138 -5.04 -20.99 -27.08
C ALA A 138 -4.88 -20.52 -28.54
N ALA A 139 -4.70 -21.46 -29.49
CA ALA A 139 -4.52 -21.16 -30.90
C ALA A 139 -5.78 -20.50 -31.54
N ARG A 140 -6.98 -20.94 -31.17
CA ARG A 140 -8.24 -20.35 -31.66
C ARG A 140 -8.40 -18.87 -31.29
N LYS A 141 -7.78 -18.43 -30.19
CA LYS A 141 -7.86 -17.04 -29.73
C LYS A 141 -6.89 -16.10 -30.46
N LYS A 142 -5.78 -16.61 -31.03
CA LYS A 142 -4.83 -15.82 -31.84
C LYS A 142 -5.33 -15.53 -33.27
N VAL A 143 -6.39 -16.20 -33.76
CA VAL A 143 -6.92 -16.01 -35.14
C VAL A 143 -7.93 -14.86 -35.26
N GLY A 144 -8.16 -14.09 -34.19
CA GLY A 144 -9.06 -12.93 -34.24
C GLY A 144 -8.40 -11.65 -33.77
N VAL A 145 -7.91 -10.82 -34.69
CA VAL A 145 -7.76 -9.37 -34.47
C VAL A 145 -8.16 -8.72 -35.80
N PRO A 146 -9.30 -8.00 -35.87
CA PRO A 146 -9.51 -6.75 -35.14
C PRO A 146 -10.88 -6.62 -34.42
N GLY A 147 -10.87 -5.87 -33.30
CA GLY A 147 -12.04 -5.52 -32.51
C GLY A 147 -12.13 -6.29 -31.20
N THR A 148 -11.52 -5.77 -30.13
CA THR A 148 -11.69 -6.30 -28.78
C THR A 148 -13.16 -6.20 -28.40
N SER A 149 -13.86 -7.33 -28.28
CA SER A 149 -15.25 -7.28 -27.82
C SER A 149 -15.29 -6.68 -26.41
N ASN A 150 -16.30 -5.85 -26.10
CA ASN A 150 -16.47 -5.24 -24.78
C ASN A 150 -16.44 -6.29 -23.65
N VAL A 151 -16.89 -7.52 -23.94
CA VAL A 151 -16.90 -8.64 -23.00
C VAL A 151 -15.48 -9.07 -22.60
N GLU A 152 -14.53 -9.09 -23.53
CA GLU A 152 -13.14 -9.50 -23.25
C GLU A 152 -12.39 -8.43 -22.45
N GLN A 153 -12.65 -7.16 -22.73
CA GLN A 153 -12.08 -6.05 -21.99
C GLN A 153 -12.66 -5.94 -20.58
N LEU A 154 -13.98 -6.08 -20.42
CA LEU A 154 -14.63 -6.14 -19.11
C LEU A 154 -14.09 -7.32 -18.28
N ALA A 155 -13.90 -8.48 -18.91
CA ALA A 155 -13.32 -9.63 -18.26
C ALA A 155 -11.84 -9.40 -17.87
N ALA A 156 -11.08 -8.61 -18.63
CA ALA A 156 -9.72 -8.22 -18.26
C ALA A 156 -9.69 -7.28 -17.06
N VAL A 157 -10.54 -6.24 -17.05
CA VAL A 157 -10.66 -5.31 -15.93
C VAL A 157 -11.13 -6.03 -14.66
N ALA A 158 -12.12 -6.92 -14.76
CA ALA A 158 -12.60 -7.70 -13.62
C ALA A 158 -11.50 -8.59 -13.02
N ARG A 159 -10.64 -9.21 -13.85
CA ARG A 159 -9.50 -10.00 -13.35
C ARG A 159 -8.48 -9.11 -12.62
N HIS A 160 -8.18 -7.94 -13.17
CA HIS A 160 -7.22 -7.01 -12.56
C HIS A 160 -7.70 -6.48 -11.20
N ILE A 161 -9.01 -6.23 -11.06
CA ILE A 161 -9.63 -5.83 -9.79
C ILE A 161 -9.52 -6.94 -8.73
N VAL A 162 -9.76 -8.19 -9.12
CA VAL A 162 -9.71 -9.33 -8.18
C VAL A 162 -8.28 -9.60 -7.70
N LEU A 163 -7.29 -9.44 -8.58
CA LEU A 163 -5.88 -9.66 -8.25
C LEU A 163 -5.31 -8.54 -7.37
N GLU A 164 -5.53 -7.28 -7.77
CA GLU A 164 -4.93 -6.12 -7.08
C GLU A 164 -5.76 -5.59 -5.91
N GLN A 165 -7.00 -6.08 -5.76
CA GLN A 165 -8.01 -5.47 -4.88
C GLN A 165 -8.22 -3.97 -5.15
N ASP A 166 -7.90 -3.50 -6.36
CA ASP A 166 -7.98 -2.10 -6.74
C ASP A 166 -9.26 -1.81 -7.54
N LEU A 167 -10.28 -1.32 -6.83
CA LEU A 167 -11.55 -0.90 -7.42
C LEU A 167 -11.47 0.45 -8.14
N SER A 168 -10.30 1.08 -8.31
CA SER A 168 -10.15 2.35 -9.06
C SER A 168 -10.02 2.15 -10.57
N ILE A 169 -9.78 0.91 -11.00
CA ILE A 169 -9.61 0.54 -12.41
C ILE A 169 -10.95 0.67 -13.13
N ARG A 170 -10.94 1.25 -14.34
CA ARG A 170 -12.15 1.45 -15.15
C ARG A 170 -12.00 0.78 -16.52
N ALA A 171 -13.10 0.27 -17.04
CA ALA A 171 -13.18 -0.17 -18.43
C ALA A 171 -13.40 1.05 -19.34
N HIS A 172 -12.84 1.03 -20.55
CA HIS A 172 -12.97 2.12 -21.52
C HIS A 172 -13.69 1.63 -22.77
N ASP A 173 -14.64 2.39 -23.32
CA ASP A 173 -15.27 2.03 -24.59
C ASP A 173 -14.25 2.08 -25.73
N VAL A 174 -14.23 1.03 -26.56
CA VAL A 174 -13.35 0.95 -27.73
C VAL A 174 -14.09 1.34 -29.02
N GLU A 175 -15.43 1.40 -29.02
CA GLU A 175 -16.32 1.90 -30.08
C GLU A 175 -17.74 2.18 -29.52
N GLU A 176 -18.67 2.82 -30.27
CA GLU A 176 -20.09 2.98 -29.84
C GLU A 176 -20.70 1.62 -29.45
N THR A 177 -20.77 1.36 -28.16
CA THR A 177 -21.17 0.06 -27.64
C THR A 177 -22.70 -0.08 -27.69
N PRO A 178 -23.25 -1.13 -28.34
CA PRO A 178 -24.67 -1.40 -28.23
C PRO A 178 -25.02 -1.71 -26.76
N GLY A 179 -25.82 -0.85 -26.13
CA GLY A 179 -26.46 -1.15 -24.83
C GLY A 179 -25.76 -0.63 -23.56
N GLY A 180 -24.75 0.23 -23.64
CA GLY A 180 -24.22 0.95 -22.45
C GLY A 180 -23.58 0.06 -21.38
N MET A 181 -23.13 -1.14 -21.76
CA MET A 181 -22.64 -2.18 -20.84
C MET A 181 -21.36 -1.78 -20.08
N VAL A 182 -20.45 -1.05 -20.73
CA VAL A 182 -19.24 -0.48 -20.08
C VAL A 182 -19.62 0.57 -19.06
N SER A 183 -20.58 1.45 -19.38
CA SER A 183 -21.12 2.42 -18.43
C SER A 183 -21.78 1.74 -17.23
N ALA A 184 -22.58 0.69 -17.45
CA ALA A 184 -23.22 -0.07 -16.37
C ALA A 184 -22.18 -0.76 -15.47
N PHE A 185 -21.14 -1.34 -16.05
CA PHE A 185 -20.06 -1.99 -15.31
C PHE A 185 -19.25 -0.97 -14.50
N ASN A 186 -18.82 0.15 -15.11
CA ASN A 186 -18.11 1.21 -14.39
C ASN A 186 -18.96 1.79 -13.26
N SER A 187 -20.27 1.96 -13.46
CA SER A 187 -21.17 2.45 -12.41
C SER A 187 -21.31 1.45 -11.25
N LEU A 188 -21.29 0.15 -11.52
CA LEU A 188 -21.20 -0.90 -10.49
C LEU A 188 -19.87 -0.87 -9.74
N LEU A 189 -18.76 -0.63 -10.46
CA LEU A 189 -17.45 -0.48 -9.84
C LEU A 189 -17.35 0.76 -8.95
N ASP A 190 -17.93 1.88 -9.37
CA ASP A 190 -18.04 3.09 -8.56
C ASP A 190 -18.81 2.79 -7.26
N GLN A 191 -19.96 2.12 -7.34
CA GLN A 191 -20.72 1.71 -6.16
C GLN A 191 -19.95 0.76 -5.24
N LEU A 192 -19.21 -0.21 -5.79
CA LEU A 192 -18.39 -1.13 -4.99
C LEU A 192 -17.21 -0.39 -4.33
N HIS A 193 -16.57 0.53 -5.05
CA HIS A 193 -15.49 1.35 -4.52
C HIS A 193 -16.00 2.23 -3.38
N ASP A 194 -17.12 2.91 -3.58
CA ASP A 194 -17.76 3.76 -2.58
C ASP A 194 -18.19 2.94 -1.36
N ASN A 195 -18.77 1.76 -1.56
CA ASN A 195 -19.12 0.85 -0.47
C ASN A 195 -17.89 0.35 0.28
N GLN A 196 -16.80 -0.01 -0.41
CA GLN A 196 -15.57 -0.45 0.24
C GLN A 196 -14.92 0.70 1.02
N LYS A 197 -14.96 1.92 0.48
CA LYS A 197 -14.49 3.13 1.16
C LYS A 197 -15.33 3.42 2.40
N GLN A 198 -16.66 3.39 2.29
CA GLN A 198 -17.58 3.54 3.42
C GLN A 198 -17.39 2.43 4.46
N LEU A 199 -17.21 1.18 4.05
CA LEU A 199 -16.91 0.06 4.95
C LEU A 199 -15.56 0.25 5.67
N LYS A 200 -14.53 0.75 4.96
CA LYS A 200 -13.24 1.09 5.56
C LYS A 200 -13.38 2.26 6.55
N GLU A 201 -14.08 3.33 6.17
CA GLU A 201 -14.33 4.49 7.03
C GLU A 201 -15.13 4.12 8.29
N MET A 202 -16.18 3.30 8.16
CA MET A 202 -16.94 2.74 9.28
C MET A 202 -16.08 1.83 10.18
N ALA A 203 -15.14 1.09 9.60
CA ALA A 203 -14.28 0.17 10.35
C ALA A 203 -13.05 0.84 10.98
N PHE A 204 -12.76 2.11 10.66
CA PHE A 204 -11.57 2.83 11.12
C PHE A 204 -11.85 4.03 12.01
N CYS A 205 -13.10 4.44 12.15
CA CYS A 205 -13.49 5.52 13.05
C CYS A 205 -14.12 5.00 14.35
N ASP A 206 -14.01 5.78 15.41
CA ASP A 206 -14.76 5.64 16.64
C ASP A 206 -16.16 6.24 16.43
N GLU A 207 -17.22 5.43 16.62
CA GLU A 207 -18.60 5.82 16.30
C GLU A 207 -19.07 7.05 17.07
N LEU A 208 -18.58 7.25 18.31
CA LEU A 208 -19.01 8.34 19.16
C LEU A 208 -18.38 9.68 18.72
N THR A 209 -17.07 9.68 18.48
CA THR A 209 -16.28 10.91 18.31
C THR A 209 -15.94 11.23 16.86
N GLY A 210 -16.03 10.25 15.95
CA GLY A 210 -15.63 10.38 14.55
C GLY A 210 -14.11 10.53 14.33
N LEU A 211 -13.30 10.41 15.39
CA LEU A 211 -11.84 10.25 15.26
C LEU A 211 -11.50 8.83 14.81
N TYR A 212 -10.26 8.59 14.43
CA TYR A 212 -9.82 7.24 14.13
C TYR A 212 -9.87 6.35 15.38
N ASN A 213 -10.20 5.07 15.19
CA ASN A 213 -10.23 4.09 16.26
C ASN A 213 -8.84 3.49 16.51
N ARG A 214 -8.76 2.67 17.57
CA ARG A 214 -7.53 1.98 17.99
C ARG A 214 -6.85 1.20 16.85
N ARG A 215 -7.62 0.54 15.98
CA ARG A 215 -7.07 -0.30 14.91
C ARG A 215 -6.32 0.55 13.89
N TYR A 216 -6.95 1.63 13.42
CA TYR A 216 -6.31 2.54 12.47
C TYR A 216 -5.12 3.27 13.08
N PHE A 217 -5.21 3.68 14.35
CA PHE A 217 -4.09 4.28 15.07
C PHE A 217 -2.83 3.41 15.05
N LEU A 218 -2.96 2.11 15.37
CA LEU A 218 -1.82 1.19 15.39
C LEU A 218 -1.20 1.04 13.99
N GLU A 219 -2.02 0.88 12.95
CA GLU A 219 -1.54 0.81 11.56
C GLU A 219 -0.79 2.09 11.14
N GLN A 220 -1.31 3.26 11.51
CA GLN A 220 -0.65 4.53 11.22
C GLN A 220 0.63 4.73 12.05
N LEU A 221 0.69 4.20 13.27
CA LEU A 221 1.88 4.25 14.11
C LEU A 221 3.00 3.38 13.51
N GLU A 222 2.68 2.17 13.04
CA GLU A 222 3.62 1.31 12.32
C GLU A 222 4.17 2.00 11.06
N ASN A 223 3.28 2.59 10.27
CA ASN A 223 3.66 3.35 9.08
C ASN A 223 4.54 4.56 9.40
N ALA A 224 4.22 5.32 10.45
CA ALA A 224 5.01 6.47 10.89
C ALA A 224 6.40 6.03 11.40
N TYR A 225 6.47 4.94 12.15
CA TYR A 225 7.71 4.37 12.64
C TYR A 225 8.61 3.88 11.51
N SER A 226 8.06 3.14 10.54
CA SER A 226 8.78 2.71 9.34
C SER A 226 9.36 3.91 8.57
N ARG A 227 8.57 4.98 8.36
CA ARG A 227 9.07 6.21 7.73
C ARG A 227 10.19 6.87 8.52
N GLN A 228 10.12 6.86 9.85
CA GLN A 228 11.20 7.40 10.67
C GLN A 228 12.49 6.58 10.51
N VAL A 229 12.40 5.25 10.57
CA VAL A 229 13.57 4.36 10.44
C VAL A 229 14.22 4.49 9.06
N HIS A 230 13.43 4.49 8.00
CA HIS A 230 13.96 4.44 6.63
C HIS A 230 14.26 5.81 6.02
N LYS A 231 13.52 6.87 6.40
CA LYS A 231 13.60 8.19 5.78
C LYS A 231 14.02 9.31 6.74
N GLY A 232 14.23 9.00 8.03
CA GLY A 232 14.54 10.01 9.05
C GLY A 232 13.38 11.00 9.29
N LEU A 233 12.17 10.65 8.88
CA LEU A 233 10.97 11.46 9.07
C LEU A 233 10.38 11.24 10.47
N GLY A 234 10.92 11.96 11.45
CA GLY A 234 10.53 11.82 12.84
C GLY A 234 9.16 12.42 13.16
N PHE A 235 8.57 11.94 14.26
CA PHE A 235 7.26 12.34 14.75
C PHE A 235 7.23 12.32 16.29
N THR A 236 6.17 12.87 16.86
CA THR A 236 5.87 12.78 18.30
C THR A 236 4.62 11.92 18.49
N LEU A 237 4.72 10.87 19.30
CA LEU A 237 3.58 10.10 19.77
C LEU A 237 3.00 10.77 21.02
N VAL A 238 1.68 10.92 21.08
CA VAL A 238 0.98 11.62 22.16
C VAL A 238 -0.14 10.74 22.69
N TYR A 239 -0.20 10.56 24.01
CA TYR A 239 -1.35 10.07 24.76
C TYR A 239 -2.02 11.22 25.52
N ILE A 240 -3.34 11.21 25.52
CA ILE A 240 -4.20 12.21 26.15
C ILE A 240 -5.26 11.45 26.95
N ASP A 241 -5.47 11.85 28.19
CA ASP A 241 -6.48 11.27 29.07
C ASP A 241 -7.26 12.40 29.74
N LEU A 242 -8.60 12.32 29.72
CA LEU A 242 -9.44 13.32 30.37
C LEU A 242 -9.46 13.11 31.88
N ASP A 243 -9.03 14.13 32.62
CA ASP A 243 -8.97 14.03 34.06
C ASP A 243 -10.38 13.98 34.65
N PHE A 244 -10.57 13.06 35.59
CA PHE A 244 -11.84 12.92 36.34
C PHE A 244 -13.07 12.65 35.46
N PHE A 245 -12.90 12.13 34.24
CA PHE A 245 -14.02 11.85 33.33
C PHE A 245 -15.10 10.96 33.96
N LYS A 246 -14.70 9.94 34.73
CA LYS A 246 -15.64 9.10 35.48
C LYS A 246 -16.52 9.91 36.43
N GLN A 247 -15.98 10.93 37.11
CA GLN A 247 -16.76 11.79 38.00
C GLN A 247 -17.81 12.61 37.23
N VAL A 248 -17.50 13.04 36.01
CA VAL A 248 -18.48 13.70 35.13
C VAL A 248 -19.64 12.76 34.81
N ASN A 249 -19.34 11.51 34.43
CA ASN A 249 -20.36 10.49 34.19
C ASN A 249 -21.20 10.19 35.44
N ASP A 250 -20.55 10.03 36.59
CA ASP A 250 -21.23 9.70 37.84
C ASP A 250 -22.11 10.86 38.35
N THR A 251 -21.72 12.11 38.07
CA THR A 251 -22.43 13.32 38.55
C THR A 251 -23.53 13.78 37.59
N HIS A 252 -23.29 13.71 36.28
CA HIS A 252 -24.14 14.32 35.26
C HIS A 252 -24.74 13.29 34.29
N GLY A 253 -24.34 12.02 34.38
CA GLY A 253 -24.81 10.92 33.53
C GLY A 253 -23.97 10.74 32.27
N HIS A 254 -24.01 9.52 31.73
CA HIS A 254 -23.21 9.12 30.55
C HIS A 254 -23.47 9.97 29.30
N HIS A 255 -24.69 10.45 29.10
CA HIS A 255 -25.03 11.34 27.98
C HIS A 255 -24.22 12.64 27.99
N VAL A 256 -23.96 13.22 29.18
CA VAL A 256 -23.11 14.41 29.30
C VAL A 256 -21.63 14.06 29.07
N GLY A 257 -21.18 12.89 29.54
CA GLY A 257 -19.84 12.39 29.21
C GLY A 257 -19.63 12.18 27.73
N ASP A 258 -20.63 11.62 27.03
CA ASP A 258 -20.57 11.42 25.59
C ASP A 258 -20.46 12.75 24.82
N GLU A 259 -21.25 13.76 25.18
CA GLU A 259 -21.12 15.11 24.61
C GLU A 259 -19.74 15.73 24.90
N LEU A 260 -19.22 15.54 26.12
CA LEU A 260 -17.89 15.99 26.48
C LEU A 260 -16.82 15.33 25.59
N LEU A 261 -16.92 14.02 25.35
CA LEU A 261 -15.99 13.30 24.48
C LEU A 261 -16.05 13.79 23.03
N ARG A 262 -17.25 14.08 22.51
CA ARG A 262 -17.42 14.66 21.16
C ARG A 262 -16.78 16.03 21.05
N GLU A 263 -17.01 16.90 22.02
CA GLU A 263 -16.43 18.24 22.03
C GLU A 263 -14.91 18.22 22.16
N VAL A 264 -14.36 17.34 23.01
CA VAL A 264 -12.91 17.12 23.12
C VAL A 264 -12.34 16.65 21.77
N ALA A 265 -13.00 15.70 21.10
CA ALA A 265 -12.57 15.23 19.80
C ALA A 265 -12.55 16.34 18.73
N VAL A 266 -13.58 17.18 18.71
CA VAL A 266 -13.65 18.36 17.83
C VAL A 266 -12.46 19.29 18.10
N ARG A 267 -12.13 19.56 19.37
CA ARG A 267 -11.00 20.42 19.74
C ARG A 267 -9.65 19.82 19.36
N ILE A 268 -9.46 18.52 19.55
CA ILE A 268 -8.26 17.79 19.10
C ILE A 268 -8.09 17.96 17.59
N LYS A 269 -9.15 17.72 16.81
CA LYS A 269 -9.14 17.81 15.35
C LYS A 269 -8.85 19.23 14.84
N HIS A 270 -9.34 20.26 15.53
CA HIS A 270 -9.07 21.67 15.17
C HIS A 270 -7.63 22.10 15.42
N VAL A 271 -6.94 21.52 16.41
CA VAL A 271 -5.53 21.84 16.69
C VAL A 271 -4.58 21.04 15.80
N ALA A 272 -4.98 19.82 15.43
CA ALA A 272 -4.26 18.94 14.54
C ALA A 272 -4.13 19.50 13.12
N ARG A 273 -3.02 19.18 12.46
CA ARG A 273 -2.82 19.45 11.02
C ARG A 273 -3.38 18.31 10.20
N ASP A 274 -3.61 18.54 8.91
CA ASP A 274 -4.05 17.49 7.97
C ASP A 274 -3.07 16.31 7.89
N THR A 275 -1.80 16.54 8.19
CA THR A 275 -0.76 15.51 8.24
C THR A 275 -0.76 14.70 9.53
N ASP A 276 -1.43 15.17 10.59
CA ASP A 276 -1.42 14.50 11.89
C ASP A 276 -2.53 13.45 11.96
N VAL A 277 -2.29 12.39 12.72
CA VAL A 277 -3.31 11.35 12.98
C VAL A 277 -3.89 11.59 14.36
N THR A 278 -5.22 11.63 14.46
CA THR A 278 -5.96 11.80 15.72
C THR A 278 -6.89 10.62 15.94
N SER A 279 -6.87 10.07 17.14
CA SER A 279 -7.61 8.84 17.42
C SER A 279 -8.13 8.78 18.85
N ARG A 280 -9.15 7.95 19.05
CA ARG A 280 -9.65 7.55 20.36
C ARG A 280 -9.44 6.05 20.53
N LEU A 281 -8.76 5.66 21.60
CA LEU A 281 -8.48 4.24 21.87
C LEU A 281 -9.64 3.54 22.60
N GLY A 282 -10.44 4.32 23.32
CA GLY A 282 -11.59 3.88 24.09
C GLY A 282 -11.75 4.72 25.36
N GLY A 283 -12.94 4.71 25.96
CA GLY A 283 -13.18 5.49 27.19
C GLY A 283 -12.87 6.97 27.03
N ASP A 284 -12.01 7.50 27.87
CA ASP A 284 -11.49 8.87 27.91
C ASP A 284 -10.08 9.02 27.33
N GLU A 285 -9.56 7.99 26.67
CA GLU A 285 -8.19 7.94 26.14
C GLU A 285 -8.15 8.30 24.64
N PHE A 286 -7.39 9.35 24.34
CA PHE A 286 -7.12 9.82 22.98
C PHE A 286 -5.62 9.72 22.66
N THR A 287 -5.32 9.62 21.38
CA THR A 287 -3.94 9.61 20.87
C THR A 287 -3.75 10.52 19.68
N MET A 288 -2.51 10.98 19.51
CA MET A 288 -2.09 11.67 18.30
C MET A 288 -0.73 11.20 17.81
N ILE A 289 -0.56 11.17 16.48
CA ILE A 289 0.74 11.06 15.81
C ILE A 289 1.01 12.41 15.16
N VAL A 290 1.93 13.19 15.73
CA VAL A 290 2.23 14.55 15.26
C VAL A 290 3.49 14.52 14.41
N ASN A 291 3.31 14.68 13.10
CA ASN A 291 4.39 14.49 12.14
C ASN A 291 5.31 15.73 12.07
N GLY A 292 6.61 15.50 11.94
CA GLY A 292 7.60 16.56 11.77
C GLY A 292 7.96 17.34 13.04
N ILE A 293 7.42 16.97 14.20
CA ILE A 293 7.88 17.48 15.50
C ILE A 293 8.79 16.45 16.15
N THR A 294 10.07 16.81 16.30
CA THR A 294 11.14 15.89 16.73
C THR A 294 11.98 16.42 17.89
N SER A 295 11.63 17.57 18.48
CA SER A 295 12.32 18.13 19.63
C SER A 295 11.37 18.33 20.81
N ALA A 296 11.85 18.06 22.02
CA ALA A 296 11.04 18.15 23.23
C ALA A 296 10.46 19.56 23.48
N PRO A 297 11.21 20.68 23.26
CA PRO A 297 10.64 22.01 23.39
C PRO A 297 9.51 22.29 22.39
N ALA A 298 9.67 21.90 21.12
CA ALA A 298 8.65 22.12 20.10
C ALA A 298 7.39 21.29 20.36
N ALA A 299 7.56 20.01 20.74
CA ALA A 299 6.47 19.14 21.17
C ALA A 299 5.74 19.74 22.38
N LYS A 300 6.48 20.20 23.40
CA LYS A 300 5.88 20.82 24.57
C LYS A 300 5.05 22.06 24.22
N THR A 301 5.57 22.99 23.41
CA THR A 301 4.81 24.17 22.97
C THR A 301 3.55 23.79 22.20
N TYR A 302 3.64 22.80 21.31
CA TYR A 302 2.47 22.31 20.55
C TYR A 302 1.40 21.73 21.48
N LEU A 303 1.81 20.91 22.44
CA LEU A 303 0.92 20.23 23.38
C LEU A 303 0.35 21.15 24.46
N GLU A 304 1.08 22.18 24.89
CA GLU A 304 0.55 23.22 25.78
C GLU A 304 -0.57 24.03 25.11
N ARG A 305 -0.43 24.29 23.80
CA ARG A 305 -1.51 24.91 23.01
C ARG A 305 -2.73 24.00 22.91
N LEU A 306 -2.52 22.69 22.67
CA LEU A 306 -3.59 21.70 22.68
C LEU A 306 -4.29 21.67 24.04
N LEU A 307 -3.54 21.55 25.14
CA LEU A 307 -4.08 21.54 26.49
C LEU A 307 -4.88 22.81 26.79
N GLY A 308 -4.38 23.98 26.38
CA GLY A 308 -5.09 25.25 26.50
C GLY A 308 -6.47 25.23 25.83
N LYS A 309 -6.56 24.64 24.63
CA LYS A 309 -7.84 24.44 23.92
C LYS A 309 -8.75 23.42 24.59
N LEU A 310 -8.18 22.30 25.05
CA LEU A 310 -8.96 21.29 25.76
C LEU A 310 -9.57 21.86 27.04
N ASN A 311 -8.87 22.74 27.76
CA ASN A 311 -9.31 23.34 29.02
C ASN A 311 -10.35 24.46 28.91
N GLU A 312 -10.75 24.86 27.70
CA GLU A 312 -11.78 25.89 27.52
C GLU A 312 -13.12 25.41 28.12
N PRO A 313 -13.84 26.22 28.91
CA PRO A 313 -15.15 25.81 29.43
C PRO A 313 -16.13 25.46 28.30
N LEU A 314 -17.02 24.52 28.55
CA LEU A 314 -18.06 24.08 27.63
C LEU A 314 -19.40 23.98 28.34
N ASN A 315 -20.46 24.35 27.63
CA ASN A 315 -21.82 24.26 28.12
C ASN A 315 -22.52 23.07 27.45
N ILE A 316 -22.88 22.06 28.22
CA ILE A 316 -23.66 20.90 27.77
C ILE A 316 -24.99 20.94 28.50
N ASN A 317 -26.10 21.15 27.79
CA ASN A 317 -27.46 21.17 28.35
C ASN A 317 -27.57 22.07 29.60
N ASP A 318 -27.10 23.32 29.50
CA ASP A 318 -27.06 24.32 30.59
C ASP A 318 -26.10 24.01 31.76
N ILE A 319 -25.31 22.93 31.67
CA ILE A 319 -24.25 22.60 32.63
C ILE A 319 -22.91 23.12 32.11
N SER A 320 -22.30 24.05 32.85
CA SER A 320 -20.95 24.54 32.58
C SER A 320 -19.91 23.57 33.12
N ILE A 321 -19.20 22.88 32.23
CA ILE A 321 -18.12 21.96 32.55
C ILE A 321 -16.79 22.61 32.16
N LYS A 322 -15.81 22.55 33.06
CA LYS A 322 -14.42 22.91 32.73
C LYS A 322 -13.60 21.63 32.68
N PRO A 323 -13.40 21.04 31.49
CA PRO A 323 -12.57 19.85 31.36
C PRO A 323 -11.11 20.15 31.70
N SER A 324 -10.39 19.12 32.09
CA SER A 324 -8.93 19.11 32.09
C SER A 324 -8.40 17.79 31.53
N ALA A 325 -7.15 17.81 31.05
CA ALA A 325 -6.53 16.62 30.48
C ALA A 325 -5.08 16.47 30.92
N SER A 326 -4.65 15.23 31.08
CA SER A 326 -3.25 14.87 31.25
C SER A 326 -2.69 14.43 29.90
N ILE A 327 -1.54 14.98 29.49
CA ILE A 327 -0.93 14.71 28.17
C ILE A 327 0.50 14.20 28.34
N GLY A 328 0.74 12.97 27.93
CA GLY A 328 2.07 12.36 27.84
C GLY A 328 2.51 12.24 26.40
N ALA A 329 3.77 12.53 26.10
CA ALA A 329 4.29 12.38 24.75
C ALA A 329 5.71 11.81 24.73
N ALA A 330 6.03 11.13 23.64
CA ALA A 330 7.37 10.62 23.38
C ALA A 330 7.81 10.96 21.95
N LEU A 331 9.07 11.37 21.81
CA LEU A 331 9.68 11.62 20.52
C LEU A 331 10.08 10.29 19.87
N SER A 332 9.77 10.10 18.59
CA SER A 332 10.14 8.89 17.86
C SER A 332 11.66 8.76 17.65
N GLY A 333 12.38 9.87 17.72
CA GLY A 333 13.82 9.91 17.58
C GLY A 333 14.52 9.02 18.62
N GLN A 334 15.42 8.17 18.16
CA GLN A 334 16.26 7.29 18.98
C GLN A 334 15.51 6.15 19.72
N CYS A 335 14.20 5.98 19.51
CA CYS A 335 13.47 4.79 19.99
C CYS A 335 13.87 3.54 19.20
N PRO A 336 14.12 2.40 19.86
CA PRO A 336 14.53 1.15 19.19
C PRO A 336 13.36 0.43 18.50
N ASP A 337 12.15 0.55 19.05
CA ASP A 337 10.93 -0.04 18.54
C ASP A 337 9.68 0.75 19.00
N ILE A 338 8.53 0.37 18.43
CA ILE A 338 7.23 0.98 18.71
C ILE A 338 6.79 0.72 20.16
N GLU A 339 7.08 -0.46 20.72
CA GLU A 339 6.68 -0.83 22.08
C GLU A 339 7.33 0.11 23.10
N GLN A 340 8.62 0.37 22.96
CA GLN A 340 9.36 1.29 23.80
C GLN A 340 8.88 2.73 23.61
N LEU A 341 8.54 3.15 22.39
CA LEU A 341 7.98 4.48 22.13
C LEU A 341 6.63 4.68 22.84
N MET A 342 5.74 3.69 22.73
CA MET A 342 4.44 3.69 23.43
C MET A 342 4.64 3.71 24.94
N LYS A 343 5.55 2.89 25.47
CA LYS A 343 5.87 2.84 26.90
C LYS A 343 6.40 4.18 27.43
N LEU A 344 7.23 4.89 26.66
CA LEU A 344 7.71 6.22 27.03
C LEU A 344 6.56 7.25 27.08
N ALA A 345 5.67 7.24 26.09
CA ALA A 345 4.54 8.16 26.07
C ALA A 345 3.57 7.90 27.24
N ASP A 346 3.31 6.62 27.55
CA ASP A 346 2.50 6.20 28.69
C ASP A 346 3.14 6.60 30.03
N THR A 347 4.46 6.37 30.17
CA THR A 347 5.22 6.83 31.34
C THR A 347 5.12 8.34 31.51
N ALA A 348 5.22 9.10 30.41
CA ALA A 348 5.08 10.55 30.44
C ALA A 348 3.68 10.98 30.91
N LEU A 349 2.63 10.29 30.44
CA LEU A 349 1.25 10.54 30.85
C LEU A 349 1.07 10.27 32.35
N TYR A 350 1.58 9.14 32.83
CA TYR A 350 1.56 8.77 34.24
C TYR A 350 2.24 9.83 35.13
N MET A 351 3.39 10.38 34.68
CA MET A 351 4.06 11.47 35.41
C MET A 351 3.19 12.72 35.55
N VAL A 352 2.44 13.09 34.50
CA VAL A 352 1.51 14.22 34.57
C VAL A 352 0.41 13.93 35.60
N LYS A 353 -0.19 12.74 35.55
CA LYS A 353 -1.24 12.33 36.48
C LYS A 353 -0.77 12.41 37.94
N ASN A 354 0.46 12.01 38.21
CA ASN A 354 1.06 12.06 39.55
C ASN A 354 1.48 13.46 40.01
N ARG A 355 1.76 14.38 39.08
CA ARG A 355 2.12 15.78 39.38
C ARG A 355 0.91 16.68 39.61
N GLY A 356 -0.29 16.10 39.71
CA GLY A 356 -1.52 16.85 39.95
C GLY A 356 -2.41 17.01 38.72
N ARG A 357 -2.15 16.27 37.62
CA ARG A 357 -2.94 16.28 36.38
C ARG A 357 -2.90 17.63 35.65
N ASN A 358 -3.74 17.81 34.64
CA ASN A 358 -3.89 19.05 33.88
C ASN A 358 -2.54 19.65 33.40
N GLY A 359 -1.78 18.85 32.65
CA GLY A 359 -0.42 19.21 32.29
C GLY A 359 0.12 18.42 31.10
N VAL A 360 1.35 18.73 30.73
CA VAL A 360 2.07 18.09 29.62
C VAL A 360 3.42 17.59 30.10
N HIS A 361 3.79 16.38 29.70
CA HIS A 361 5.15 15.90 29.80
C HIS A 361 5.61 15.25 28.49
N VAL A 362 6.84 15.54 28.08
CA VAL A 362 7.46 15.00 26.87
C VAL A 362 8.72 14.27 27.28
N MET A 363 8.88 13.03 26.82
CA MET A 363 10.07 12.20 27.04
C MET A 363 10.82 11.96 25.73
N ALA A 364 12.14 11.89 25.84
CA ALA A 364 13.03 11.38 24.79
C ALA A 364 13.77 10.12 25.29
N VAL A 365 14.38 9.38 24.38
CA VAL A 365 15.25 8.25 24.75
C VAL A 365 16.46 8.78 25.52
N GLY A 366 16.64 8.28 26.73
CA GLY A 366 17.61 8.78 27.72
C GLY A 366 16.98 9.24 29.03
N ASP A 367 15.74 9.75 29.00
CA ASP A 367 15.04 10.25 30.20
C ASP A 367 14.53 9.13 31.12
N GLY A 368 14.34 7.92 30.57
CA GLY A 368 13.79 6.77 31.29
C GLY A 368 14.70 6.22 32.40
N ALA A 369 16.02 6.33 32.27
CA ALA A 369 16.97 5.82 33.26
C ALA A 369 17.05 6.68 34.54
N SER A 370 16.86 8.00 34.42
CA SER A 370 16.76 8.90 35.59
C SER A 370 15.37 8.90 36.22
N ALA A 371 14.32 8.69 35.42
CA ALA A 371 12.94 8.69 35.88
C ALA A 371 12.58 7.49 36.77
N LEU A 372 13.07 6.29 36.42
CA LEU A 372 12.78 5.05 37.15
C LEU A 372 13.52 4.97 38.50
N ASN A 373 14.69 5.61 38.63
CA ASN A 373 15.45 5.64 39.89
C ASN A 373 14.88 6.59 40.95
N GLY A 374 13.98 7.50 40.57
CA GLY A 374 13.24 8.36 41.50
C GLY A 374 11.92 7.77 42.00
N LEU A 375 11.53 6.58 41.52
CA LEU A 375 10.27 5.90 41.85
C LEU A 375 10.43 4.78 42.89
N THR A 376 11.65 4.54 43.39
CA THR A 376 11.98 3.51 44.40
C THR A 376 12.48 4.07 45.73
N GLN A 377 12.29 5.36 46.01
CA GLN A 377 12.54 5.95 47.35
C GLN A 377 11.25 6.40 48.03
#